data_AF-A0A0L0FX74-F1
#
_entry.id   AF-A0A0L0FX74-F1
#
_cell.length_a   1.000
_cell.length_b   1.000
_cell.length_c   1.000
_cell.angle_alpha   90.00
_cell.angle_beta   90.00
_cell.angle_gamma   90.00
#
_symmetry.space_group_name_H-M   'P 1'
#
loop_
_entity.id
_entity.type
_entity.pdbx_description
1 polymer ?
#
loop_
_entity_poly.entity_id
_entity_poly.type
_entity_poly.pdbx_seq_one_letter_code
_entity_poly.pdbx_strand_id
1 'polypeptide(L)'
;MRNVRVIRRLYTLPAVSNKLFLLLTQAIGACVGAVYATILIKVNEQRYWWSEINEARKEVIFHSEQAMYYRYFKDVTDTSLPISQVFYNFLNDATVESPNVINALKRFNVWPEFLLGVSFRYFSTSEPIDYYVHTVLAWSFFLMAGIYVTATLITRNLICGLVAVAAVMGNFLDSTRVWGSVPLRESWSIPLIFSQIAVVTYVLHMSSSGQMTASESRMKRFAPFVLLYVLTTSLVLSWQLAASIMALQVAALFLTHLLGYINTQLLKHLIVCHLMSVSSVVVFMFGNEMLITSPYTITCIGALVAVMGCDCLLGSADALQFPYRLTRSFVVGMCSIAIAIATKVALHTLPFLPAGDDAHMYNLIQAKVGDFEDFHTNLYLHSEAFQMLQWHTIMRLTYTGILPMAVTGVLLVSGYILRDICTGRHSKVMYTELELYDPTLYYDRATAREKAKSHGKVR
;
A
#
# COMPACT_ATOMS: atom_id res chain seq x y z
N MET A 1 30.32 -20.02 17.63
CA MET A 1 29.97 -18.57 17.63
C MET A 1 30.85 -17.68 16.74
N ARG A 2 32.08 -18.06 16.34
CA ARG A 2 32.93 -17.27 15.44
C ARG A 2 32.43 -17.23 13.98
N ASN A 3 31.92 -18.35 13.46
CA ASN A 3 31.51 -18.46 12.05
C ASN A 3 30.23 -17.66 11.70
N VAL A 4 29.30 -17.49 12.65
CA VAL A 4 28.09 -16.66 12.47
C VAL A 4 28.42 -15.16 12.33
N ARG A 5 29.50 -14.69 12.98
CA ARG A 5 29.96 -13.29 12.85
C ARG A 5 30.62 -13.01 11.49
N VAL A 6 31.27 -14.02 10.90
CA VAL A 6 31.90 -13.89 9.58
C VAL A 6 30.86 -13.83 8.48
N ILE A 7 29.80 -14.66 8.56
CA ILE A 7 28.66 -14.60 7.62
C ILE A 7 27.94 -13.25 7.73
N ARG A 8 27.73 -12.72 8.96
CA ARG A 8 27.12 -11.39 9.15
C ARG A 8 27.94 -10.26 8.52
N ARG A 9 29.28 -10.38 8.46
CA ARG A 9 30.18 -9.41 7.83
C ARG A 9 30.23 -9.51 6.30
N LEU A 10 29.91 -10.67 5.72
CA LEU A 10 29.91 -10.86 4.26
C LEU A 10 28.64 -10.30 3.59
N TYR A 11 27.53 -10.19 4.31
CA TYR A 11 26.27 -9.60 3.81
C TYR A 11 26.04 -8.15 4.23
N THR A 12 26.84 -7.62 5.14
CA THR A 12 26.80 -6.21 5.50
C THR A 12 27.85 -5.48 4.68
N LEU A 13 27.42 -4.87 3.57
CA LEU A 13 28.22 -3.85 2.89
C LEU A 13 28.76 -2.88 3.96
N PRO A 14 30.03 -2.45 3.87
CA PRO A 14 30.64 -1.57 4.87
C PRO A 14 29.72 -0.39 5.10
N ALA A 15 29.48 -0.06 6.38
CA ALA A 15 28.47 0.90 6.84
C ALA A 15 28.41 2.17 5.98
N VAL A 16 27.61 2.10 4.91
CA VAL A 16 27.23 3.24 4.11
C VAL A 16 26.46 4.13 5.06
N SER A 17 26.85 5.40 5.18
CA SER A 17 26.07 6.39 5.95
C SER A 17 24.59 6.20 5.60
N ASN A 18 23.70 6.08 6.59
CA ASN A 18 22.27 5.81 6.36
C ASN A 18 21.66 6.75 5.31
N LYS A 19 22.15 7.99 5.24
CA LYS A 19 21.77 8.97 4.20
C LYS A 19 22.20 8.54 2.80
N LEU A 20 23.45 8.12 2.63
CA LEU A 20 23.96 7.62 1.36
C LEU A 20 23.24 6.33 0.93
N PHE A 21 22.92 5.44 1.87
CA PHE A 21 22.13 4.24 1.57
C PHE A 21 20.72 4.59 1.04
N LEU A 22 20.03 5.51 1.71
CA LEU A 22 18.71 5.99 1.27
C LEU A 22 18.78 6.69 -0.09
N LEU A 23 19.78 7.54 -0.32
CA LEU A 23 19.99 8.20 -1.62
C LEU A 23 20.25 7.20 -2.74
N LEU A 24 21.10 6.19 -2.50
CA LEU A 24 21.36 5.12 -3.47
C LEU A 24 20.10 4.29 -3.74
N THR A 25 19.31 4.01 -2.70
CA THR A 25 18.04 3.29 -2.84
C THR A 25 17.04 4.06 -3.70
N GLN A 26 16.93 5.38 -3.49
CA GLN A 26 16.08 6.25 -4.31
C GLN A 26 16.57 6.35 -5.75
N ALA A 27 17.88 6.55 -5.96
CA ALA A 27 18.47 6.70 -7.29
C ALA A 27 18.35 5.41 -8.12
N ILE A 28 18.68 4.25 -7.52
CA ILE A 28 18.55 2.96 -8.21
C ILE A 28 17.08 2.64 -8.43
N GLY A 29 16.20 2.88 -7.44
CA GLY A 29 14.76 2.69 -7.58
C GLY A 29 14.17 3.50 -8.73
N ALA A 30 14.57 4.77 -8.86
CA ALA A 30 14.16 5.62 -9.98
C ALA A 30 14.70 5.11 -11.32
N CYS A 31 15.96 4.68 -11.38
CA CYS A 31 16.54 4.11 -12.59
C CYS A 31 15.78 2.85 -13.04
N VAL A 32 15.53 1.92 -12.13
CA VAL A 32 14.78 0.69 -12.43
C VAL A 32 13.34 1.01 -12.85
N GLY A 33 12.68 1.96 -12.16
CA GLY A 33 11.35 2.45 -12.55
C GLY A 33 11.31 3.00 -13.98
N ALA A 34 12.29 3.82 -14.35
CA ALA A 34 12.37 4.41 -15.68
C ALA A 34 12.64 3.37 -16.76
N VAL A 35 13.53 2.41 -16.48
CA VAL A 35 13.78 1.26 -17.37
C VAL A 35 12.49 0.47 -17.57
N TYR A 36 11.75 0.19 -16.50
CA TYR A 36 10.50 -0.59 -16.60
C TYR A 36 9.41 0.13 -17.40
N ALA A 37 9.19 1.42 -17.16
CA ALA A 37 8.29 2.24 -17.97
C ALA A 37 8.67 2.22 -19.46
N THR A 38 9.97 2.34 -19.77
CA THR A 38 10.47 2.28 -21.15
C THR A 38 10.26 0.90 -21.77
N ILE A 39 10.46 -0.17 -21.02
CA ILE A 39 10.17 -1.54 -21.47
C ILE A 39 8.69 -1.67 -21.84
N LEU A 40 7.78 -1.20 -20.98
CA LEU A 40 6.35 -1.25 -21.24
C LEU A 40 5.93 -0.49 -22.50
N ILE A 41 6.49 0.70 -22.71
CA ILE A 41 6.25 1.48 -23.93
C ILE A 41 6.74 0.71 -25.16
N LYS A 42 7.93 0.10 -25.11
CA LYS A 42 8.46 -0.72 -26.20
C LYS A 42 7.65 -1.98 -26.45
N VAL A 43 7.16 -2.64 -25.40
CA VAL A 43 6.29 -3.81 -25.52
C VAL A 43 4.97 -3.42 -26.19
N ASN A 44 4.39 -2.28 -25.83
CA ASN A 44 3.19 -1.76 -26.48
C ASN A 44 3.43 -1.47 -27.97
N GLU A 45 4.55 -0.79 -28.28
CA GLU A 45 4.96 -0.52 -29.66
C GLU A 45 5.06 -1.81 -30.49
N GLN A 46 5.79 -2.81 -29.99
CA GLN A 46 6.01 -4.06 -30.71
C GLN A 46 4.76 -4.93 -30.84
N ARG A 47 3.86 -4.89 -29.84
CA ARG A 47 2.66 -5.71 -29.81
C ARG A 47 1.60 -5.24 -30.81
N TYR A 48 1.48 -3.92 -30.96
CA TYR A 48 0.40 -3.31 -31.75
C TYR A 48 0.88 -2.57 -33.00
N TRP A 49 2.20 -2.50 -33.25
CA TRP A 49 2.80 -1.56 -34.21
C TRP A 49 2.24 -0.16 -33.99
N TRP A 50 2.30 0.29 -32.73
CA TRP A 50 1.51 1.40 -32.23
C TRP A 50 1.72 2.71 -33.02
N SER A 51 2.96 2.97 -33.44
CA SER A 51 3.30 4.14 -34.25
C SER A 51 2.83 4.06 -35.72
N GLU A 52 2.55 2.87 -36.24
CA GLU A 52 2.17 2.66 -37.65
C GLU A 52 0.64 2.65 -37.86
N ILE A 53 -0.13 2.42 -36.81
CA ILE A 53 -1.59 2.33 -36.89
C ILE A 53 -2.26 3.69 -36.66
N ASN A 54 -3.38 3.92 -37.36
CA ASN A 54 -4.17 5.14 -37.20
C ASN A 54 -5.01 5.14 -35.91
N GLU A 55 -5.44 6.33 -35.47
CA GLU A 55 -6.21 6.54 -34.25
C GLU A 55 -7.46 5.64 -34.15
N ALA A 56 -8.26 5.56 -35.22
CA ALA A 56 -9.46 4.72 -35.22
C ALA A 56 -9.15 3.24 -34.96
N ARG A 57 -8.02 2.73 -35.45
CA ARG A 57 -7.59 1.36 -35.16
C ARG A 57 -7.07 1.21 -33.74
N LYS A 58 -6.37 2.22 -33.21
CA LYS A 58 -5.94 2.26 -31.80
C LYS A 58 -7.16 2.18 -30.86
N GLU A 59 -8.23 2.92 -31.16
CA GLU A 59 -9.46 2.90 -30.34
C GLU A 59 -10.16 1.54 -30.35
N VAL A 60 -10.17 0.82 -31.48
CA VAL A 60 -10.78 -0.51 -31.59
C VAL A 60 -10.05 -1.57 -30.73
N ILE A 61 -8.79 -1.33 -30.33
CA ILE A 61 -8.07 -2.23 -29.42
C ILE A 61 -8.74 -2.24 -28.04
N PHE A 62 -9.30 -1.09 -27.61
CA PHE A 62 -10.01 -0.99 -26.35
C PHE A 62 -11.39 -1.61 -26.46
N HIS A 63 -11.68 -2.53 -25.54
CA HIS A 63 -12.96 -3.24 -25.47
C HIS A 63 -13.45 -3.29 -24.02
N SER A 64 -14.76 -3.44 -23.85
CA SER A 64 -15.40 -3.51 -22.54
C SER A 64 -15.03 -2.30 -21.66
N GLU A 65 -14.64 -2.53 -20.40
CA GLU A 65 -14.26 -1.50 -19.42
C GLU A 65 -13.16 -0.56 -19.93
N GLN A 66 -12.22 -1.06 -20.74
CA GLN A 66 -11.13 -0.24 -21.28
C GLN A 66 -11.65 0.90 -22.15
N ALA A 67 -12.60 0.58 -23.04
CA ALA A 67 -13.23 1.56 -23.91
C ALA A 67 -14.08 2.55 -23.10
N MET A 68 -14.77 2.06 -22.06
CA MET A 68 -15.55 2.92 -21.16
C MET A 68 -14.67 3.95 -20.45
N TYR A 69 -13.54 3.53 -19.87
CA TYR A 69 -12.64 4.45 -19.18
C TYR A 69 -11.99 5.44 -20.15
N TYR A 70 -11.52 4.95 -21.31
CA TYR A 70 -10.94 5.84 -22.32
C TYR A 70 -11.94 6.86 -22.85
N ARG A 71 -13.23 6.50 -22.99
CA ARG A 71 -14.31 7.43 -23.35
C ARG A 71 -14.39 8.61 -22.38
N TYR A 72 -14.40 8.37 -21.07
CA TYR A 72 -14.44 9.47 -20.09
C TYR A 72 -13.23 10.41 -20.25
N PHE A 73 -12.03 9.87 -20.48
CA PHE A 73 -10.88 10.71 -20.78
C PHE A 73 -11.11 11.55 -22.06
N LYS A 74 -11.64 10.94 -23.13
CA LYS A 74 -11.92 11.60 -24.42
C LYS A 74 -12.98 12.71 -24.30
N ASP A 75 -14.01 12.50 -23.51
CA ASP A 75 -15.03 13.53 -23.21
C ASP A 75 -14.39 14.76 -22.55
N VAL A 76 -13.33 14.54 -21.76
CA VAL A 76 -12.55 15.62 -21.16
C VAL A 76 -11.55 16.20 -22.14
N THR A 77 -11.03 15.51 -23.14
CA THR A 77 -10.12 16.14 -24.12
C THR A 77 -10.84 17.00 -25.15
N ASP A 78 -12.16 16.82 -25.34
CA ASP A 78 -12.94 17.63 -26.28
C ASP A 78 -13.02 19.10 -25.84
N THR A 79 -12.34 19.97 -26.60
CA THR A 79 -12.28 21.42 -26.36
C THR A 79 -13.57 22.16 -26.69
N SER A 80 -14.54 21.51 -27.34
CA SER A 80 -15.85 22.11 -27.67
C SER A 80 -16.64 22.54 -26.43
N LEU A 81 -16.44 21.84 -25.30
CA LEU A 81 -17.11 22.10 -24.03
C LEU A 81 -16.12 22.62 -22.98
N PRO A 82 -16.52 23.58 -22.11
CA PRO A 82 -15.71 23.97 -20.98
C PRO A 82 -15.62 22.84 -19.94
N ILE A 83 -14.53 22.79 -19.16
CA ILE A 83 -14.28 21.74 -18.16
C ILE A 83 -15.43 21.65 -17.13
N SER A 84 -16.06 22.77 -16.78
CA SER A 84 -17.22 22.81 -15.88
C SER A 84 -18.43 22.05 -16.44
N GLN A 85 -18.67 22.16 -17.75
CA GLN A 85 -19.76 21.45 -18.41
C GLN A 85 -19.45 19.96 -18.51
N VAL A 86 -18.20 19.60 -18.83
CA VAL A 86 -17.77 18.20 -18.83
C VAL A 86 -17.94 17.60 -17.43
N PHE A 87 -17.53 18.32 -16.39
CA PHE A 87 -17.71 17.89 -15.01
C PHE A 87 -19.21 17.70 -14.67
N TYR A 88 -20.08 18.61 -15.10
CA TYR A 88 -21.53 18.45 -14.93
C TYR A 88 -22.07 17.20 -15.64
N ASN A 89 -21.58 16.89 -16.84
CA ASN A 89 -21.97 15.70 -17.58
C ASN A 89 -21.51 14.41 -16.86
N PHE A 90 -20.35 14.42 -16.20
CA PHE A 90 -19.88 13.29 -15.38
C PHE A 90 -20.76 13.06 -14.14
N LEU A 91 -21.29 14.13 -13.56
CA LEU A 91 -22.21 14.03 -12.41
C LEU A 91 -23.58 13.50 -12.80
N ASN A 92 -23.97 13.65 -14.06
CA ASN A 92 -25.30 13.33 -14.58
C ASN A 92 -25.21 12.48 -15.86
N ASP A 93 -24.48 11.36 -15.80
CA ASP A 93 -24.32 10.47 -16.95
C ASP A 93 -25.54 9.54 -17.07
N ALA A 94 -26.30 9.69 -18.16
CA ALA A 94 -27.45 8.86 -18.48
C ALA A 94 -27.14 7.75 -19.50
N THR A 95 -25.91 7.67 -20.00
CA THR A 95 -25.56 6.86 -21.18
C THR A 95 -25.11 5.45 -20.85
N VAL A 96 -24.39 5.26 -19.73
CA VAL A 96 -23.80 3.97 -19.38
C VAL A 96 -24.82 3.03 -18.72
N GLU A 97 -25.61 3.53 -17.78
CA GLU A 97 -26.64 2.76 -17.05
C GLU A 97 -28.07 3.22 -17.40
N SER A 98 -28.31 3.60 -18.66
CA SER A 98 -29.64 4.01 -19.13
C SER A 98 -30.71 2.94 -18.79
N PRO A 99 -31.87 3.32 -18.21
CA PRO A 99 -32.45 4.66 -18.11
C PRO A 99 -32.03 5.50 -16.89
N ASN A 100 -31.15 4.97 -16.02
CA ASN A 100 -30.75 5.67 -14.82
C ASN A 100 -29.69 6.74 -15.12
N VAL A 101 -29.77 7.86 -14.40
CA VAL A 101 -28.75 8.91 -14.40
C VAL A 101 -27.85 8.68 -13.20
N ILE A 102 -26.55 8.53 -13.45
CA ILE A 102 -25.56 8.21 -12.42
C ILE A 102 -24.45 9.27 -12.38
N ASN A 103 -23.85 9.41 -11.20
CA ASN A 103 -22.62 10.15 -11.03
C ASN A 103 -21.43 9.21 -11.31
N ALA A 104 -20.82 9.35 -12.49
CA ALA A 104 -19.72 8.51 -12.95
C ALA A 104 -18.48 8.59 -12.03
N LEU A 105 -18.18 9.78 -11.47
CA LEU A 105 -17.06 9.97 -10.53
C LEU A 105 -17.27 9.20 -9.23
N LYS A 106 -18.51 9.12 -8.74
CA LYS A 106 -18.89 8.33 -7.55
C LYS A 106 -18.98 6.83 -7.86
N ARG A 107 -19.52 6.46 -9.02
CA ARG A 107 -19.84 5.07 -9.37
C ARG A 107 -18.64 4.27 -9.90
N PHE A 108 -17.76 4.87 -10.71
CA PHE A 108 -16.72 4.16 -11.46
C PHE A 108 -15.28 4.56 -11.14
N ASN A 109 -15.06 5.46 -10.18
CA ASN A 109 -13.71 5.91 -9.80
C ASN A 109 -12.90 6.46 -10.99
N VAL A 110 -13.54 7.24 -11.86
CA VAL A 110 -12.94 7.83 -13.09
C VAL A 110 -12.22 9.16 -12.87
N TRP A 111 -11.79 9.41 -11.62
CA TRP A 111 -10.95 10.56 -11.26
C TRP A 111 -9.62 10.58 -12.02
N PRO A 112 -8.91 9.45 -12.24
CA PRO A 112 -7.67 9.46 -13.04
C PRO A 112 -7.87 10.00 -14.45
N GLU A 113 -8.95 9.58 -15.13
CA GLU A 113 -9.28 9.98 -16.51
C GLU A 113 -9.63 11.46 -16.57
N PHE A 114 -10.41 11.94 -15.59
CA PHE A 114 -10.77 13.35 -15.51
C PHE A 114 -9.52 14.23 -15.32
N LEU A 115 -8.66 13.89 -14.35
CA LEU A 115 -7.44 14.65 -14.09
C LEU A 115 -6.45 14.59 -15.24
N LEU A 116 -6.32 13.43 -15.90
CA LEU A 116 -5.47 13.25 -17.06
C LEU A 116 -6.00 13.99 -18.29
N GLY A 117 -7.32 14.03 -18.49
CA GLY A 117 -7.93 14.80 -19.57
C GLY A 117 -7.74 16.30 -19.38
N VAL A 118 -7.86 16.78 -18.13
CA VAL A 118 -7.54 18.16 -17.79
C VAL A 118 -6.06 18.46 -18.05
N SER A 119 -5.15 17.57 -17.65
CA SER A 119 -3.71 17.76 -17.92
C SER A 119 -3.42 17.76 -19.43
N PHE A 120 -4.11 16.92 -20.20
CA PHE A 120 -3.99 16.90 -21.67
C PHE A 120 -4.30 18.27 -22.28
N ARG A 121 -5.43 18.89 -21.90
CA ARG A 121 -5.85 20.21 -22.44
C ARG A 121 -4.80 21.31 -22.25
N TYR A 122 -4.03 21.26 -21.16
CA TYR A 122 -3.08 22.32 -20.82
C TYR A 122 -1.65 22.03 -21.26
N PHE A 123 -1.25 20.75 -21.30
CA PHE A 123 0.16 20.37 -21.42
C PHE A 123 0.49 19.61 -22.70
N SER A 124 -0.48 19.05 -23.41
CA SER A 124 -0.20 18.21 -24.58
C SER A 124 -0.82 18.75 -25.87
N THR A 125 -0.08 18.53 -26.95
CA THR A 125 -0.53 18.70 -28.33
C THR A 125 -0.53 17.38 -29.11
N SER A 126 -0.25 16.25 -28.43
CA SER A 126 -0.26 14.92 -29.05
C SER A 126 -1.68 14.42 -29.30
N GLU A 127 -1.82 13.31 -30.02
CA GLU A 127 -3.09 12.60 -30.09
C GLU A 127 -3.57 12.20 -28.67
N PRO A 128 -4.87 12.29 -28.36
CA PRO A 128 -5.40 11.95 -27.03
C PRO A 128 -5.08 10.51 -26.63
N ILE A 129 -5.23 9.55 -27.55
CA ILE A 129 -4.98 8.13 -27.27
C ILE A 129 -3.52 7.84 -26.94
N ASP A 130 -2.59 8.49 -27.64
CA ASP A 130 -1.15 8.35 -27.40
C ASP A 130 -0.77 8.95 -26.05
N TYR A 131 -1.31 10.13 -25.74
CA TYR A 131 -1.09 10.76 -24.43
C TYR A 131 -1.57 9.85 -23.29
N TYR A 132 -2.78 9.29 -23.43
CA TYR A 132 -3.36 8.40 -22.44
C TYR A 132 -2.49 7.16 -22.22
N VAL A 133 -2.21 6.42 -23.30
CA VAL A 133 -1.49 5.14 -23.22
C VAL A 133 -0.06 5.36 -22.73
N HIS A 134 0.69 6.29 -23.29
CA HIS A 134 2.06 6.53 -22.86
C HIS A 134 2.13 7.02 -21.42
N THR A 135 1.17 7.83 -20.95
CA THR A 135 1.14 8.26 -19.55
C THR A 135 0.88 7.09 -18.60
N VAL A 136 -0.08 6.22 -18.91
CA VAL A 136 -0.37 5.03 -18.07
C VAL A 136 0.79 4.04 -18.06
N LEU A 137 1.44 3.82 -19.21
CA LEU A 137 2.64 2.98 -19.28
C LEU A 137 3.81 3.61 -18.50
N ALA A 138 3.99 4.93 -18.60
CA ALA A 138 4.98 5.65 -17.82
C ALA A 138 4.68 5.62 -16.31
N TRP A 139 3.41 5.66 -15.92
CA TRP A 139 2.95 5.59 -14.53
C TRP A 139 3.41 4.31 -13.82
N SER A 140 3.61 3.23 -14.58
CA SER A 140 4.18 1.98 -14.07
C SER A 140 5.62 2.10 -13.55
N PHE A 141 6.29 3.24 -13.79
CA PHE A 141 7.50 3.65 -13.07
C PHE A 141 7.36 3.44 -11.56
N PHE A 142 6.26 3.92 -10.98
CA PHE A 142 6.04 3.93 -9.54
C PHE A 142 5.85 2.52 -8.96
N LEU A 143 5.31 1.60 -9.75
CA LEU A 143 5.22 0.18 -9.38
C LEU A 143 6.60 -0.39 -9.12
N MET A 144 7.49 -0.31 -10.11
CA MET A 144 8.78 -0.97 -10.01
C MET A 144 9.72 -0.26 -9.03
N ALA A 145 9.68 1.08 -9.00
CA ALA A 145 10.41 1.85 -8.00
C ALA A 145 9.94 1.51 -6.58
N GLY A 146 8.63 1.41 -6.34
CA GLY A 146 8.05 1.06 -5.05
C GLY A 146 8.46 -0.34 -4.57
N ILE A 147 8.47 -1.33 -5.46
CA ILE A 147 8.93 -2.70 -5.15
C ILE A 147 10.41 -2.71 -4.78
N TYR A 148 11.26 -2.07 -5.59
CA TYR A 148 12.69 -1.98 -5.32
C TYR A 148 12.97 -1.34 -3.96
N VAL A 149 12.39 -0.16 -3.71
CA VAL A 149 12.58 0.60 -2.47
C VAL A 149 12.11 -0.23 -1.27
N THR A 150 10.93 -0.84 -1.35
CA THR A 150 10.39 -1.68 -0.26
C THR A 150 11.33 -2.84 0.08
N ALA A 151 11.73 -3.63 -0.92
CA ALA A 151 12.60 -4.78 -0.73
C ALA A 151 13.97 -4.38 -0.15
N THR A 152 14.55 -3.28 -0.62
CA THR A 152 15.82 -2.75 -0.13
C THR A 152 15.71 -2.21 1.30
N LEU A 153 14.62 -1.52 1.66
CA LEU A 153 14.40 -1.01 3.01
C LEU A 153 14.21 -2.14 4.04
N ILE A 154 13.48 -3.20 3.68
CA ILE A 154 13.27 -4.36 4.55
C ILE A 154 14.58 -5.11 4.81
N THR A 155 15.38 -5.34 3.76
CA THR A 155 16.58 -6.18 3.83
C THR A 155 17.87 -5.42 4.20
N ARG A 156 17.84 -4.08 4.15
CA ARG A 156 19.04 -3.21 4.20
C ARG A 156 20.10 -3.62 3.17
N ASN A 157 19.67 -4.09 2.00
CA ASN A 157 20.56 -4.55 0.95
C ASN A 157 20.05 -4.10 -0.44
N LEU A 158 20.89 -3.38 -1.17
CA LEU A 158 20.59 -2.87 -2.52
C LEU A 158 20.37 -4.03 -3.52
N ILE A 159 21.08 -5.15 -3.36
CA ILE A 159 21.00 -6.30 -4.26
C ILE A 159 19.66 -7.02 -4.09
N CYS A 160 19.15 -7.15 -2.85
CA CYS A 160 17.85 -7.76 -2.60
C CYS A 160 16.71 -7.01 -3.30
N GLY A 161 16.82 -5.68 -3.44
CA GLY A 161 15.89 -4.89 -4.26
C GLY A 161 15.91 -5.31 -5.73
N LEU A 162 17.11 -5.49 -6.31
CA LEU A 162 17.25 -5.97 -7.69
C LEU A 162 16.73 -7.40 -7.88
N VAL A 163 16.89 -8.27 -6.88
CA VAL A 163 16.32 -9.62 -6.91
C VAL A 163 14.79 -9.58 -6.92
N ALA A 164 14.17 -8.70 -6.12
CA ALA A 164 12.71 -8.52 -6.14
C ALA A 164 12.22 -8.01 -7.50
N VAL A 165 12.91 -7.03 -8.08
CA VAL A 165 12.64 -6.52 -9.44
C VAL A 165 12.74 -7.65 -10.47
N ALA A 166 13.81 -8.44 -10.41
CA ALA A 166 14.02 -9.56 -11.33
C ALA A 166 12.92 -10.62 -11.20
N ALA A 167 12.45 -10.92 -9.99
CA ALA A 167 11.35 -11.86 -9.77
C ALA A 167 10.05 -11.38 -10.43
N VAL A 168 9.73 -10.09 -10.30
CA VAL A 168 8.55 -9.46 -10.94
C VAL A 168 8.71 -9.47 -12.46
N MET A 169 9.91 -9.17 -12.99
CA MET A 169 10.17 -9.23 -14.43
C MET A 169 10.10 -10.65 -14.99
N GLY A 170 10.59 -11.64 -14.25
CA GLY A 170 10.48 -13.06 -14.63
C GLY A 170 9.04 -13.57 -14.62
N ASN A 171 8.13 -12.90 -13.91
CA ASN A 171 6.71 -13.26 -13.79
C ASN A 171 5.82 -12.11 -14.29
N PHE A 172 6.27 -11.42 -15.33
CA PHE A 172 5.64 -10.20 -15.84
C PHE A 172 4.15 -10.37 -16.14
N LEU A 173 3.77 -11.49 -16.76
CA LEU A 173 2.39 -11.79 -17.14
C LEU A 173 1.44 -11.92 -15.94
N ASP A 174 1.95 -12.42 -14.81
CA ASP A 174 1.19 -12.59 -13.56
C ASP A 174 1.27 -11.35 -12.66
N SER A 175 2.25 -10.47 -12.91
CA SER A 175 2.53 -9.32 -12.04
C SER A 175 1.69 -8.09 -12.39
N THR A 176 1.32 -7.92 -13.65
CA THR A 176 0.51 -6.79 -14.09
C THR A 176 -0.27 -7.13 -15.36
N ARG A 177 -1.44 -6.49 -15.53
CA ARG A 177 -2.26 -6.57 -16.74
C ARG A 177 -2.03 -5.41 -17.70
N VAL A 178 -1.23 -4.41 -17.31
CA VAL A 178 -1.06 -3.14 -18.05
C VAL A 178 -0.55 -3.35 -19.49
N TRP A 179 0.18 -4.45 -19.73
CA TRP A 179 0.71 -4.79 -21.06
C TRP A 179 -0.33 -5.25 -22.07
N GLY A 180 -1.47 -5.77 -21.61
CA GLY A 180 -2.55 -6.27 -22.45
C GLY A 180 -3.84 -5.47 -22.33
N SER A 181 -4.00 -4.73 -21.25
CA SER A 181 -5.19 -3.92 -20.96
C SER A 181 -4.77 -2.64 -20.25
N VAL A 182 -4.35 -1.65 -21.03
CA VAL A 182 -3.79 -0.39 -20.51
C VAL A 182 -4.84 0.40 -19.69
N PRO A 183 -6.06 0.67 -20.20
CA PRO A 183 -7.05 1.50 -19.51
C PRO A 183 -7.82 0.66 -18.48
N LEU A 184 -7.16 0.25 -17.41
CA LEU A 184 -7.79 -0.44 -16.29
C LEU A 184 -7.53 0.31 -14.98
N ARG A 185 -8.42 0.16 -14.00
CA ARG A 185 -8.26 0.79 -12.67
C ARG A 185 -6.97 0.31 -11.99
N GLU A 186 -6.62 -0.95 -12.21
CA GLU A 186 -5.41 -1.60 -11.72
C GLU A 186 -4.14 -0.93 -12.26
N SER A 187 -4.15 -0.44 -13.50
CA SER A 187 -3.00 0.24 -14.12
C SER A 187 -2.64 1.52 -13.37
N TRP A 188 -3.63 2.22 -12.80
CA TRP A 188 -3.42 3.39 -11.94
C TRP A 188 -3.07 3.01 -10.52
N SER A 189 -3.77 2.01 -9.98
CA SER A 189 -3.78 1.71 -8.55
C SER A 189 -2.64 0.83 -8.10
N ILE A 190 -2.20 -0.15 -8.89
CA ILE A 190 -1.07 -1.03 -8.54
C ILE A 190 0.22 -0.21 -8.30
N PRO A 191 0.62 0.75 -9.16
CA PRO A 191 1.77 1.61 -8.90
C PRO A 191 1.64 2.43 -7.60
N LEU A 192 0.42 2.90 -7.30
CA LEU A 192 0.12 3.61 -6.06
C LEU A 192 0.20 2.71 -4.82
N ILE A 193 -0.27 1.46 -4.89
CA ILE A 193 -0.16 0.47 -3.80
C ILE A 193 1.30 0.28 -3.39
N PHE A 194 2.18 0.00 -4.34
CA PHE A 194 3.59 -0.27 -4.02
C PHE A 194 4.35 0.98 -3.57
N SER A 195 4.01 2.16 -4.10
CA SER A 195 4.54 3.43 -3.60
C SER A 195 4.09 3.69 -2.17
N GLN A 196 2.82 3.43 -1.87
CA GLN A 196 2.24 3.58 -0.54
C GLN A 196 2.90 2.61 0.47
N ILE A 197 3.08 1.34 0.08
CA ILE A 197 3.79 0.34 0.90
C ILE A 197 5.24 0.74 1.14
N ALA A 198 5.93 1.30 0.15
CA ALA A 198 7.31 1.78 0.30
C ALA A 198 7.39 2.90 1.36
N VAL A 199 6.43 3.84 1.36
CA VAL A 199 6.35 4.92 2.35
C VAL A 199 6.02 4.39 3.74
N VAL A 200 5.07 3.46 3.87
CA VAL A 200 4.78 2.79 5.17
C VAL A 200 6.03 2.09 5.69
N THR A 201 6.72 1.35 4.84
CA THR A 201 7.96 0.64 5.19
C THR A 201 9.04 1.62 5.66
N TYR A 202 9.18 2.76 4.97
CA TYR A 202 10.09 3.83 5.37
C TYR A 202 9.75 4.41 6.75
N VAL A 203 8.47 4.71 7.00
CA VAL A 203 7.99 5.25 8.29
C VAL A 203 8.26 4.26 9.43
N LEU A 204 7.97 2.97 9.23
CA LEU A 204 8.27 1.91 10.20
C LEU A 204 9.78 1.82 10.48
N HIS A 205 10.61 1.95 9.44
CA HIS A 205 12.07 1.91 9.58
C HIS A 205 12.63 3.10 10.36
N MET A 206 12.14 4.31 10.07
CA MET A 206 12.54 5.53 10.77
C MET A 206 12.18 5.46 12.25
N SER A 207 10.99 4.95 12.57
CA SER A 207 10.55 4.78 13.95
C SER A 207 11.37 3.72 14.68
N SER A 208 11.74 2.62 14.01
CA SER A 208 12.53 1.54 14.62
C SER A 208 13.97 1.94 14.90
N SER A 209 14.59 2.70 14.00
CA SER A 209 16.02 3.04 14.09
C SER A 209 16.33 4.19 15.06
N GLY A 210 15.34 4.70 15.81
CA GLY A 210 15.49 5.85 16.71
C GLY A 210 15.91 7.15 16.02
N GLN A 211 15.92 7.18 14.67
CA GLN A 211 16.42 8.31 13.88
C GLN A 211 15.54 9.55 13.98
N MET A 212 14.32 9.40 14.48
CA MET A 212 13.41 10.50 14.83
C MET A 212 13.87 11.25 16.10
N THR A 213 15.16 11.62 16.14
CA THR A 213 15.78 12.42 17.20
C THR A 213 15.31 13.86 17.15
N ALA A 214 15.11 14.51 18.32
CA ALA A 214 14.55 15.86 18.49
C ALA A 214 15.21 16.97 17.64
N SER A 215 16.40 16.72 17.11
CA SER A 215 17.20 17.64 16.30
C SER A 215 16.75 17.73 14.84
N GLU A 216 16.03 16.74 14.31
CA GLU A 216 15.54 16.81 12.93
C GLU A 216 14.36 17.79 12.79
N SER A 217 14.45 18.67 11.79
CA SER A 217 13.42 19.65 11.45
C SER A 217 12.03 19.01 11.39
N ARG A 218 11.04 19.64 12.05
CA ARG A 218 9.63 19.21 12.09
C ARG A 218 9.12 18.72 10.72
N MET A 219 9.45 19.43 9.64
CA MET A 219 9.05 19.10 8.28
C MET A 219 9.50 17.71 7.80
N LYS A 220 10.71 17.26 8.14
CA LYS A 220 11.22 15.93 7.73
C LYS A 220 10.45 14.78 8.38
N ARG A 221 9.88 15.02 9.56
CA ARG A 221 9.04 14.03 10.27
C ARG A 221 7.64 13.95 9.68
N PHE A 222 7.07 15.08 9.25
CA PHE A 222 5.71 15.13 8.70
C PHE A 222 5.64 14.79 7.20
N ALA A 223 6.69 15.08 6.42
CA ALA A 223 6.72 14.79 4.99
C ALA A 223 6.29 13.36 4.59
N PRO A 224 6.77 12.27 5.23
CA PRO A 224 6.34 10.93 4.85
C PRO A 224 4.86 10.66 5.17
N PHE A 225 4.30 11.26 6.22
CA PHE A 225 2.86 11.15 6.51
C PHE A 225 2.00 11.94 5.52
N VAL A 226 2.45 13.11 5.08
CA VAL A 226 1.78 13.87 4.01
C VAL A 226 1.78 13.06 2.71
N LEU A 227 2.93 12.48 2.35
CA LEU A 227 3.02 11.62 1.17
C LEU A 227 2.13 10.38 1.30
N LEU A 228 2.08 9.76 2.47
CA LEU A 228 1.21 8.63 2.76
C LEU A 228 -0.27 9.01 2.56
N TYR A 229 -0.70 10.15 3.10
CA TYR A 229 -2.05 10.69 2.92
C TYR A 229 -2.40 10.90 1.45
N VAL A 230 -1.51 11.56 0.68
CA VAL A 230 -1.72 11.81 -0.75
C VAL A 230 -1.82 10.48 -1.52
N LEU A 231 -0.88 9.55 -1.30
CA LEU A 231 -0.87 8.27 -1.99
C LEU A 231 -2.10 7.41 -1.65
N THR A 232 -2.49 7.35 -0.38
CA THR A 232 -3.69 6.61 0.05
C THR A 232 -4.97 7.24 -0.49
N THR A 233 -5.08 8.56 -0.50
CA THR A 233 -6.24 9.27 -1.07
C THR A 233 -6.35 9.01 -2.57
N SER A 234 -5.26 9.19 -3.32
CA SER A 234 -5.22 8.92 -4.77
C SER A 234 -5.51 7.47 -5.10
N LEU A 235 -5.00 6.53 -4.30
CA LEU A 235 -5.24 5.10 -4.48
C LEU A 235 -6.73 4.76 -4.35
N VAL A 236 -7.39 5.22 -3.29
CA VAL A 236 -8.82 4.93 -3.07
C VAL A 236 -9.70 5.66 -4.09
N LEU A 237 -9.30 6.84 -4.57
CA LEU A 237 -9.99 7.51 -5.69
C LEU A 237 -9.85 6.76 -7.03
N SER A 238 -8.76 6.03 -7.23
CA SER A 238 -8.44 5.40 -8.52
C SER A 238 -9.09 4.02 -8.69
N TRP A 239 -9.54 3.35 -7.62
CA TRP A 239 -10.11 2.01 -7.72
C TRP A 239 -11.07 1.64 -6.58
N GLN A 240 -12.21 1.06 -6.94
CA GLN A 240 -13.22 0.62 -5.98
C GLN A 240 -12.71 -0.42 -4.96
N LEU A 241 -11.87 -1.38 -5.39
CA LEU A 241 -11.34 -2.43 -4.50
C LEU A 241 -10.20 -1.95 -3.60
N ALA A 242 -9.68 -0.73 -3.82
CA ALA A 242 -8.59 -0.19 -3.03
C ALA A 242 -8.95 -0.05 -1.54
N ALA A 243 -10.21 0.25 -1.21
CA ALA A 243 -10.66 0.31 0.18
C ALA A 243 -10.41 -1.02 0.90
N SER A 244 -10.75 -2.16 0.29
CA SER A 244 -10.51 -3.49 0.86
C SER A 244 -9.01 -3.79 1.05
N ILE A 245 -8.16 -3.35 0.11
CA ILE A 245 -6.70 -3.50 0.23
C ILE A 245 -6.15 -2.65 1.39
N MET A 246 -6.62 -1.41 1.54
CA MET A 246 -6.25 -0.56 2.66
C MET A 246 -6.78 -1.09 4.00
N ALA A 247 -7.96 -1.72 4.02
CA ALA A 247 -8.47 -2.43 5.20
C ALA A 247 -7.52 -3.54 5.65
N LEU A 248 -7.02 -4.35 4.71
CA LEU A 248 -6.04 -5.41 4.98
C LEU A 248 -4.73 -4.84 5.51
N GLN A 249 -4.25 -3.72 4.95
CA GLN A 249 -3.04 -3.06 5.44
C GLN A 249 -3.20 -2.54 6.87
N VAL A 250 -4.32 -1.89 7.19
CA VAL A 250 -4.62 -1.42 8.55
C VAL A 250 -4.74 -2.60 9.52
N ALA A 251 -5.39 -3.68 9.11
CA ALA A 251 -5.47 -4.91 9.91
C ALA A 251 -4.07 -5.51 10.16
N ALA A 252 -3.18 -5.52 9.17
CA ALA A 252 -1.80 -6.00 9.33
C ALA A 252 -0.97 -5.10 10.27
N LEU A 253 -1.10 -3.77 10.15
CA LEU A 253 -0.45 -2.81 11.06
C LEU A 253 -0.98 -2.94 12.49
N PHE A 254 -2.28 -3.17 12.64
CA PHE A 254 -2.90 -3.39 13.93
C PHE A 254 -2.44 -4.73 14.54
N LEU A 255 -2.42 -5.82 13.77
CA LEU A 255 -1.94 -7.12 14.24
C LEU A 255 -0.47 -7.08 14.67
N THR A 256 0.37 -6.37 13.91
CA THR A 256 1.78 -6.18 14.29
C THR A 256 1.95 -5.31 15.54
N HIS A 257 1.02 -4.38 15.82
CA HIS A 257 0.93 -3.68 17.09
C HIS A 257 0.46 -4.60 18.24
N LEU A 258 -0.54 -5.45 18.02
CA LEU A 258 -0.98 -6.44 19.02
C LEU A 258 0.15 -7.41 19.40
N LEU A 259 1.02 -7.75 18.45
CA LEU A 259 2.25 -8.50 18.68
C LEU A 259 3.36 -7.65 19.34
N GLY A 260 3.17 -6.34 19.54
CA GLY A 260 4.14 -5.48 20.22
C GLY A 260 5.35 -5.07 19.38
N TYR A 261 5.30 -5.23 18.05
CA TYR A 261 6.37 -4.79 17.15
C TYR A 261 6.26 -3.30 16.76
N ILE A 262 5.06 -2.72 16.86
CA ILE A 262 4.78 -1.31 16.55
C ILE A 262 4.36 -0.57 17.82
N ASN A 263 4.95 0.61 18.04
CA ASN A 263 4.56 1.50 19.13
C ASN A 263 3.14 2.05 18.90
N THR A 264 2.35 2.10 19.97
CA THR A 264 1.00 2.70 20.00
C THR A 264 0.91 4.08 19.34
N GLN A 265 1.87 4.97 19.60
CA GLN A 265 1.85 6.32 19.02
C GLN A 265 2.02 6.27 17.51
N LEU A 266 2.94 5.45 17.00
CA LEU A 266 3.14 5.30 15.56
C LEU A 266 1.88 4.76 14.89
N LEU A 267 1.27 3.72 15.49
CA LEU A 267 0.03 3.14 14.99
C LEU A 267 -1.09 4.20 14.94
N LYS A 268 -1.28 5.00 16.00
CA LYS A 268 -2.28 6.08 16.02
C LYS A 268 -2.09 7.07 14.87
N HIS A 269 -0.86 7.53 14.62
CA HIS A 269 -0.57 8.45 13.51
C HIS A 269 -0.87 7.82 12.15
N LEU A 270 -0.53 6.53 11.96
CA LEU A 270 -0.84 5.80 10.72
C LEU A 270 -2.35 5.65 10.51
N ILE A 271 -3.10 5.24 11.54
CA ILE A 271 -4.57 5.09 11.45
C ILE A 271 -5.24 6.44 11.21
N VAL A 272 -4.81 7.51 11.88
CA VAL A 272 -5.34 8.86 11.64
C VAL A 272 -5.07 9.30 10.19
N CYS A 273 -3.89 9.00 9.64
CA CYS A 273 -3.60 9.27 8.23
C CYS A 273 -4.57 8.52 7.29
N HIS A 274 -4.87 7.26 7.57
CA HIS A 274 -5.87 6.49 6.82
C HIS A 274 -7.28 7.08 6.96
N LEU A 275 -7.71 7.46 8.17
CA LEU A 275 -9.02 8.10 8.39
C LEU A 275 -9.15 9.45 7.69
N MET A 276 -8.11 10.27 7.70
CA MET A 276 -8.07 11.53 6.94
C MET A 276 -8.18 11.28 5.44
N SER A 277 -7.51 10.24 4.94
CA SER A 277 -7.58 9.85 3.52
C SER A 277 -9.00 9.43 3.14
N VAL A 278 -9.61 8.50 3.89
CA VAL A 278 -11.00 8.07 3.67
C VAL A 278 -11.96 9.24 3.71
N SER A 279 -11.85 10.11 4.72
CA SER A 279 -12.72 11.27 4.87
C SER A 279 -12.65 12.17 3.64
N SER A 280 -11.44 12.38 3.12
CA SER A 280 -11.22 13.20 1.92
C SER A 280 -11.82 12.55 0.68
N VAL A 281 -11.68 11.23 0.53
CA VAL A 281 -12.30 10.49 -0.57
C VAL A 281 -13.82 10.48 -0.47
N VAL A 282 -14.41 10.37 0.72
CA VAL A 282 -15.86 10.49 0.91
C VAL A 282 -16.35 11.85 0.42
N VAL A 283 -15.61 12.93 0.69
CA VAL A 283 -15.92 14.27 0.16
C VAL A 283 -15.79 14.32 -1.36
N PHE A 284 -14.68 13.84 -1.93
CA PHE A 284 -14.47 13.83 -3.39
C PHE A 284 -15.45 12.91 -4.14
N MET A 285 -15.93 11.83 -3.52
CA MET A 285 -16.92 10.92 -4.11
C MET A 285 -18.35 11.25 -3.69
N PHE A 286 -18.62 12.49 -3.27
CA PHE A 286 -19.97 13.01 -3.01
C PHE A 286 -20.76 12.17 -2.00
N GLY A 287 -20.13 11.83 -0.87
CA GLY A 287 -20.74 11.02 0.16
C GLY A 287 -20.97 9.59 -0.32
N ASN A 288 -19.92 8.93 -0.84
CA ASN A 288 -20.05 7.53 -1.23
C ASN A 288 -20.33 6.65 -0.01
N GLU A 289 -21.56 6.15 0.07
CA GLU A 289 -22.11 5.39 1.19
C GLU A 289 -21.37 4.07 1.38
N MET A 290 -21.05 3.37 0.28
CA MET A 290 -20.29 2.13 0.32
C MET A 290 -18.92 2.32 0.95
N LEU A 291 -18.27 3.47 0.73
CA LEU A 291 -16.98 3.77 1.35
C LEU A 291 -17.12 4.05 2.85
N ILE A 292 -18.19 4.72 3.27
CA ILE A 292 -18.47 5.01 4.68
C ILE A 292 -18.72 3.71 5.46
N THR A 293 -19.51 2.79 4.90
CA THR A 293 -19.83 1.48 5.50
C THR A 293 -18.77 0.41 5.26
N SER A 294 -17.75 0.71 4.44
CA SER A 294 -16.74 -0.26 4.03
C SER A 294 -15.96 -0.88 5.20
N PRO A 295 -15.45 -2.11 5.03
CA PRO A 295 -14.51 -2.73 5.96
C PRO A 295 -13.31 -1.83 6.32
N TYR A 296 -12.89 -0.96 5.40
CA TYR A 296 -11.77 -0.06 5.62
C TYR A 296 -12.05 0.97 6.72
N THR A 297 -13.16 1.68 6.61
CA THR A 297 -13.56 2.74 7.56
C THR A 297 -13.81 2.15 8.94
N ILE A 298 -14.58 1.06 9.02
CA ILE A 298 -14.92 0.43 10.31
C ILE A 298 -13.69 -0.19 10.98
N THR A 299 -12.74 -0.74 10.21
CA THR A 299 -11.49 -1.29 10.78
C THR A 299 -10.60 -0.17 11.32
N CYS A 300 -10.52 0.98 10.63
CA CYS A 300 -9.78 2.14 11.14
C CYS A 300 -10.37 2.67 12.45
N ILE A 301 -11.70 2.86 12.49
CA ILE A 301 -12.39 3.35 13.70
C ILE A 301 -12.24 2.33 14.84
N GLY A 302 -12.51 1.05 14.58
CA GLY A 302 -12.40 -0.03 15.57
C GLY A 302 -11.00 -0.14 16.17
N ALA A 303 -9.96 -0.12 15.33
CA ALA A 303 -8.58 -0.17 15.79
C ALA A 303 -8.19 1.09 16.61
N LEU A 304 -8.55 2.30 16.16
CA LEU A 304 -8.20 3.53 16.87
C LEU A 304 -8.88 3.62 18.24
N VAL A 305 -10.20 3.41 18.29
CA VAL A 305 -10.99 3.52 19.51
C VAL A 305 -10.57 2.44 20.52
N ALA A 306 -10.33 1.20 20.08
CA ALA A 306 -9.88 0.14 20.96
C ALA A 306 -8.51 0.45 21.58
N VAL A 307 -7.56 0.93 20.78
CA VAL A 307 -6.22 1.30 21.28
C VAL A 307 -6.29 2.48 22.24
N MET A 308 -7.05 3.54 21.92
CA MET A 308 -7.20 4.71 22.79
C MET A 308 -7.93 4.37 24.10
N GLY A 309 -9.01 3.60 24.03
CA GLY A 309 -9.79 3.18 25.19
C GLY A 309 -8.99 2.28 26.12
N CYS A 310 -8.28 1.29 25.58
CA CYS A 310 -7.46 0.40 26.40
C CYS A 310 -6.21 1.09 26.98
N ASP A 311 -5.60 2.06 26.29
CA ASP A 311 -4.52 2.87 26.88
C ASP A 311 -5.03 3.69 28.08
N CYS A 312 -6.25 4.22 28.00
CA CYS A 312 -6.87 5.00 29.07
C CYS A 312 -7.24 4.12 30.28
N LEU A 313 -7.73 2.90 30.04
CA LEU A 313 -8.26 2.02 31.09
C LEU A 313 -7.19 1.10 31.72
N LEU A 314 -6.25 0.59 30.92
CA LEU A 314 -5.28 -0.43 31.32
C LEU A 314 -3.84 0.10 31.39
N GLY A 315 -3.62 1.38 31.07
CA GLY A 315 -2.29 1.98 30.98
C GLY A 315 -1.50 1.58 29.73
N SER A 316 -0.32 2.17 29.58
CA SER A 316 0.55 1.91 28.41
C SER A 316 1.09 0.47 28.41
N ALA A 317 1.02 -0.17 27.25
CA ALA A 317 1.53 -1.53 27.01
C ALA A 317 3.02 -1.69 27.32
N ASP A 318 3.78 -0.61 27.20
CA ASP A 318 5.25 -0.62 27.19
C ASP A 318 5.84 -1.05 28.54
N ALA A 319 5.08 -0.90 29.63
CA ALA A 319 5.51 -1.20 30.99
C ALA A 319 5.10 -2.59 31.51
N LEU A 320 4.27 -3.34 30.80
CA LEU A 320 3.69 -4.59 31.31
C LEU A 320 4.64 -5.79 31.21
N GLN A 321 4.47 -6.81 32.06
CA GLN A 321 5.16 -8.10 31.91
C GLN A 321 4.53 -8.94 30.78
N PHE A 322 5.29 -9.89 30.23
CA PHE A 322 4.92 -10.70 29.05
C PHE A 322 3.49 -11.31 29.06
N PRO A 323 3.04 -12.05 30.10
CA PRO A 323 1.71 -12.67 30.06
C PRO A 323 0.59 -11.62 30.05
N TYR A 324 0.77 -10.53 30.80
CA TYR A 324 -0.20 -9.45 30.87
C TYR A 324 -0.29 -8.65 29.56
N ARG A 325 0.81 -8.54 28.79
CA ARG A 325 0.78 -7.97 27.42
C ARG A 325 -0.05 -8.82 26.47
N LEU A 326 0.14 -10.14 26.46
CA LEU A 326 -0.58 -11.03 25.54
C LEU A 326 -2.10 -11.01 25.83
N THR A 327 -2.48 -11.08 27.10
CA THR A 327 -3.88 -10.95 27.52
C THR A 327 -4.44 -9.58 27.14
N ARG A 328 -3.71 -8.49 27.37
CA ARG A 328 -4.13 -7.14 26.93
C ARG A 328 -4.30 -7.07 25.42
N SER A 329 -3.37 -7.59 24.63
CA SER A 329 -3.45 -7.59 23.17
C SER A 329 -4.66 -8.39 22.66
N PHE A 330 -4.97 -9.52 23.29
CA PHE A 330 -6.18 -10.28 22.98
C PHE A 330 -7.45 -9.48 23.27
N VAL A 331 -7.52 -8.82 24.45
CA VAL A 331 -8.66 -7.95 24.82
C VAL A 331 -8.80 -6.78 23.85
N VAL A 332 -7.71 -6.06 23.53
CA VAL A 332 -7.70 -4.95 22.57
C VAL A 332 -8.17 -5.43 21.19
N GLY A 333 -7.73 -6.60 20.74
CA GLY A 333 -8.19 -7.24 19.51
C GLY A 333 -9.69 -7.49 19.51
N MET A 334 -10.22 -8.13 20.55
CA MET A 334 -11.66 -8.39 20.67
C MET A 334 -12.49 -7.11 20.76
N CYS A 335 -12.03 -6.11 21.53
CA CYS A 335 -12.67 -4.80 21.60
C CYS A 335 -12.70 -4.13 20.22
N SER A 336 -11.62 -4.19 19.44
CA SER A 336 -11.58 -3.57 18.11
C SER A 336 -12.59 -4.18 17.14
N ILE A 337 -12.75 -5.51 17.18
CA ILE A 337 -13.74 -6.23 16.36
C ILE A 337 -15.15 -5.87 16.82
N ALA A 338 -15.41 -5.88 18.13
CA ALA A 338 -16.71 -5.51 18.68
C ALA A 338 -17.09 -4.07 18.31
N ILE A 339 -16.16 -3.12 18.42
CA ILE A 339 -16.37 -1.72 18.03
C ILE A 339 -16.59 -1.60 16.52
N ALA A 340 -15.83 -2.31 15.69
CA ALA A 340 -16.02 -2.28 14.24
C ALA A 340 -17.41 -2.80 13.83
N ILE A 341 -17.87 -3.92 14.43
CA ILE A 341 -19.21 -4.46 14.20
C ILE A 341 -20.28 -3.49 14.71
N ALA A 342 -20.13 -2.95 15.92
CA ALA A 342 -21.06 -1.97 16.47
C ALA A 342 -21.15 -0.71 15.62
N THR A 343 -20.01 -0.23 15.11
CA THR A 343 -19.95 0.92 14.19
C THR A 343 -20.67 0.61 12.88
N LYS A 344 -20.45 -0.58 12.31
CA LYS A 344 -21.14 -1.02 11.09
C LYS A 344 -22.67 -1.07 11.30
N VAL A 345 -23.11 -1.68 12.40
CA VAL A 345 -24.54 -1.75 12.76
C VAL A 345 -25.11 -0.34 12.95
N ALA A 346 -24.41 0.53 13.70
CA ALA A 346 -24.85 1.90 13.94
C ALA A 346 -24.97 2.70 12.62
N LEU A 347 -24.01 2.60 11.72
CA LEU A 347 -24.06 3.25 10.40
C LEU A 347 -25.27 2.76 9.59
N HIS A 348 -25.55 1.45 9.62
CA HIS A 348 -26.68 0.87 8.91
C HIS A 348 -28.04 1.23 9.52
N THR A 349 -28.10 1.61 10.81
CA THR A 349 -29.34 2.13 11.42
C THR A 349 -29.66 3.57 11.05
N LEU A 350 -28.73 4.29 10.41
CA LEU A 350 -28.96 5.68 10.01
C LEU A 350 -29.88 5.73 8.77
N PRO A 351 -30.99 6.48 8.81
CA PRO A 351 -32.00 6.50 7.74
C PRO A 351 -31.49 7.11 6.42
N PHE A 352 -30.32 7.77 6.44
CA PHE A 352 -29.71 8.41 5.27
C PHE A 352 -28.67 7.55 4.55
N LEU A 353 -28.39 6.33 5.04
CA LEU A 353 -27.49 5.37 4.41
C LEU A 353 -28.31 4.15 3.92
N PRO A 354 -28.70 4.09 2.64
CA PRO A 354 -29.34 2.94 2.02
C PRO A 354 -28.61 1.62 2.29
N ALA A 355 -29.37 0.62 2.74
CA ALA A 355 -28.92 -0.74 3.09
C ALA A 355 -28.56 -1.65 1.88
N GLY A 356 -28.30 -1.08 0.69
CA GLY A 356 -28.62 -1.76 -0.58
C GLY A 356 -27.58 -2.71 -1.19
N ASP A 357 -26.31 -2.30 -1.33
CA ASP A 357 -25.44 -2.93 -2.35
C ASP A 357 -24.31 -3.83 -1.82
N ASP A 358 -23.99 -3.78 -0.51
CA ASP A 358 -22.87 -4.56 0.06
C ASP A 358 -23.20 -6.05 0.26
N ALA A 359 -24.46 -6.46 0.09
CA ALA A 359 -24.89 -7.86 0.26
C ALA A 359 -24.16 -8.80 -0.72
N HIS A 360 -23.84 -8.34 -1.92
CA HIS A 360 -23.25 -9.18 -2.97
C HIS A 360 -21.89 -9.79 -2.59
N MET A 361 -21.02 -9.06 -1.88
CA MET A 361 -19.72 -9.60 -1.47
C MET A 361 -19.88 -10.69 -0.39
N TYR A 362 -20.81 -10.50 0.55
CA TYR A 362 -21.09 -11.48 1.59
C TYR A 362 -21.78 -12.73 1.01
N ASN A 363 -22.75 -12.53 0.13
CA ASN A 363 -23.43 -13.58 -0.61
C ASN A 363 -22.43 -14.41 -1.44
N LEU A 364 -21.46 -13.76 -2.09
CA LEU A 364 -20.42 -14.45 -2.85
C LEU A 364 -19.48 -15.29 -1.96
N ILE A 365 -19.12 -14.80 -0.78
CA ILE A 365 -18.35 -15.58 0.20
C ILE A 365 -19.19 -16.76 0.70
N GLN A 366 -20.47 -16.54 1.00
CA GLN A 366 -21.39 -17.57 1.46
C GLN A 366 -21.56 -18.67 0.40
N ALA A 367 -21.71 -18.31 -0.88
CA ALA A 367 -21.79 -19.25 -2.00
C ALA A 367 -20.51 -20.06 -2.23
N LYS A 368 -19.35 -19.51 -1.83
CA LYS A 368 -18.07 -20.22 -1.93
C LYS A 368 -17.83 -21.20 -0.79
N VAL A 369 -18.38 -20.93 0.40
CA VAL A 369 -18.09 -21.69 1.63
C VAL A 369 -19.27 -22.59 2.04
N GLY A 370 -20.47 -22.33 1.55
CA GLY A 370 -21.67 -23.14 1.79
C GLY A 370 -22.66 -23.06 0.63
N ASP A 371 -23.88 -23.57 0.86
CA ASP A 371 -24.94 -23.66 -0.15
C ASP A 371 -25.76 -22.38 -0.21
N PHE A 372 -25.20 -21.31 -0.80
CA PHE A 372 -25.95 -20.11 -1.13
C PHE A 372 -25.95 -19.89 -2.64
N GLU A 373 -27.13 -19.74 -3.22
CA GLU A 373 -27.31 -19.50 -4.64
C GLU A 373 -28.27 -18.33 -4.85
N ASP A 374 -27.78 -17.26 -5.48
CA ASP A 374 -28.62 -16.22 -6.04
C ASP A 374 -28.16 -15.91 -7.48
N PHE A 375 -29.02 -15.29 -8.28
CA PHE A 375 -28.73 -15.03 -9.70
C PHE A 375 -27.45 -14.20 -9.90
N HIS A 376 -27.25 -13.16 -9.09
CA HIS A 376 -26.10 -12.26 -9.20
C HIS A 376 -24.79 -12.96 -8.82
N THR A 377 -24.82 -13.76 -7.76
CA THR A 377 -23.71 -14.55 -7.24
C THR A 377 -23.34 -15.64 -8.22
N ASN A 378 -24.33 -16.33 -8.81
CA ASN A 378 -24.10 -17.30 -9.86
C ASN A 378 -23.50 -16.64 -11.11
N LEU A 379 -23.96 -15.45 -11.51
CA LEU A 379 -23.35 -14.70 -12.61
C LEU A 379 -21.86 -14.42 -12.33
N TYR A 380 -21.50 -14.02 -11.11
CA TYR A 380 -20.11 -13.81 -10.72
C TYR A 380 -19.30 -15.10 -10.73
N LEU A 381 -19.82 -16.21 -10.21
CA LEU A 381 -19.12 -17.50 -10.15
C LEU A 381 -18.79 -18.10 -11.55
N HIS A 382 -19.50 -17.68 -12.60
CA HIS A 382 -19.18 -18.06 -13.97
C HIS A 382 -18.01 -17.26 -14.57
N SER A 383 -17.59 -16.17 -13.94
CA SER A 383 -16.39 -15.43 -14.35
C SER A 383 -15.13 -16.04 -13.72
N GLU A 384 -14.09 -16.28 -14.53
CA GLU A 384 -12.82 -16.86 -14.08
C GLU A 384 -12.20 -16.10 -12.89
N ALA A 385 -12.41 -14.79 -12.82
CA ALA A 385 -11.87 -13.95 -11.74
C ALA A 385 -12.41 -14.32 -10.35
N PHE A 386 -13.62 -14.92 -10.28
CA PHE A 386 -14.24 -15.33 -9.03
C PHE A 386 -14.21 -16.84 -8.80
N GLN A 387 -13.63 -17.61 -9.72
CA GLN A 387 -13.41 -19.04 -9.52
C GLN A 387 -12.24 -19.30 -8.57
N MET A 388 -12.11 -20.55 -8.10
CA MET A 388 -10.95 -20.96 -7.32
C MET A 388 -9.68 -20.87 -8.17
N LEU A 389 -8.54 -20.65 -7.50
CA LEU A 389 -7.26 -20.52 -8.18
C LEU A 389 -6.97 -21.76 -9.03
N GLN A 390 -6.82 -21.56 -10.33
CA GLN A 390 -6.58 -22.65 -11.28
C GLN A 390 -5.24 -23.36 -10.98
N TRP A 391 -5.22 -24.69 -11.11
CA TRP A 391 -4.03 -25.51 -10.86
C TRP A 391 -2.83 -25.11 -11.72
N HIS A 392 -3.09 -24.70 -12.97
CA HIS A 392 -2.04 -24.23 -13.87
C HIS A 392 -1.32 -22.99 -13.33
N THR A 393 -2.02 -22.07 -12.67
CA THR A 393 -1.41 -20.89 -12.03
C THR A 393 -0.50 -21.30 -10.87
N ILE A 394 -0.93 -22.26 -10.03
CA ILE A 394 -0.10 -22.81 -8.95
C ILE A 394 1.18 -23.44 -9.52
N MET A 395 1.05 -24.24 -10.57
CA MET A 395 2.19 -24.87 -11.23
C MET A 395 3.16 -23.84 -11.81
N ARG A 396 2.66 -22.84 -12.54
CA ARG A 396 3.46 -21.77 -13.11
C ARG A 396 4.27 -21.00 -12.05
N LEU A 397 3.61 -20.59 -10.96
CA LEU A 397 4.26 -19.89 -9.85
C LEU A 397 5.23 -20.78 -9.05
N THR A 398 5.03 -22.10 -9.09
CA THR A 398 5.97 -23.07 -8.51
C THR A 398 7.21 -23.21 -9.37
N TYR A 399 7.06 -23.35 -10.69
CA TYR A 399 8.18 -23.47 -11.62
C TYR A 399 9.06 -22.22 -11.66
N THR A 400 8.48 -21.03 -11.49
CA THR A 400 9.24 -19.77 -11.41
C THR A 400 9.90 -19.57 -10.04
N GLY A 401 9.64 -20.47 -9.08
CA GLY A 401 10.20 -20.45 -7.73
C GLY A 401 9.55 -19.42 -6.79
N ILE A 402 8.65 -18.55 -7.29
CA ILE A 402 8.01 -17.51 -6.47
C ILE A 402 7.18 -18.12 -5.35
N LEU A 403 6.33 -19.10 -5.66
CA LEU A 403 5.46 -19.70 -4.65
C LEU A 403 6.27 -20.43 -3.55
N PRO A 404 7.26 -21.29 -3.88
CA PRO A 404 8.16 -21.88 -2.89
C PRO A 404 8.88 -20.84 -2.01
N MET A 405 9.39 -19.76 -2.61
CA MET A 405 10.05 -18.68 -1.86
C MET A 405 9.08 -17.96 -0.92
N ALA A 406 7.86 -17.66 -1.38
CA ALA A 406 6.83 -17.03 -0.57
C ALA A 406 6.41 -17.91 0.62
N VAL A 407 6.15 -19.20 0.38
CA VAL A 407 5.83 -20.18 1.43
C VAL A 407 6.96 -20.30 2.44
N THR A 408 8.20 -20.39 1.96
CA THR A 408 9.38 -20.44 2.84
C THR A 408 9.49 -19.18 3.69
N GLY A 409 9.25 -18.00 3.10
CA GLY A 409 9.21 -16.72 3.82
C GLY A 409 8.17 -16.70 4.92
N VAL A 410 6.93 -17.13 4.62
CA VAL A 410 5.84 -17.22 5.61
C VAL A 410 6.21 -18.18 6.75
N LEU A 411 6.74 -19.36 6.44
CA LEU A 411 7.16 -20.33 7.46
C LEU A 411 8.27 -19.79 8.36
N LEU A 412 9.27 -19.12 7.79
CA LEU A 412 10.38 -18.53 8.54
C LEU A 412 9.90 -17.39 9.46
N VAL A 413 9.05 -16.49 8.96
CA VAL A 413 8.50 -15.37 9.74
C VAL A 413 7.58 -15.90 10.85
N SER A 414 6.72 -16.88 10.54
CA SER A 414 5.83 -17.49 11.52
C SER A 414 6.62 -18.23 12.61
N GLY A 415 7.64 -19.00 12.23
CA GLY A 415 8.55 -19.65 13.17
C GLY A 415 9.33 -18.65 14.04
N TYR A 416 9.73 -17.51 13.47
CA TYR A 416 10.37 -16.43 14.22
C TYR A 416 9.42 -15.83 15.26
N ILE A 417 8.18 -15.51 14.88
CA ILE A 417 7.15 -14.95 15.77
C ILE A 417 6.81 -15.94 16.88
N LEU A 418 6.57 -17.21 16.54
CA LEU A 418 6.30 -18.27 17.53
C LEU A 418 7.45 -18.43 18.52
N ARG A 419 8.70 -18.43 18.04
CA ARG A 419 9.86 -18.48 18.93
C ARG A 419 9.93 -17.24 19.84
N ASP A 420 9.63 -16.06 19.31
CA ASP A 420 9.68 -14.80 20.08
C ASP A 420 8.61 -14.79 21.20
N ILE A 421 7.40 -15.26 20.88
CA ILE A 421 6.31 -15.48 21.84
C ILE A 421 6.74 -16.51 22.90
N CYS A 422 7.20 -17.70 22.49
CA CYS A 422 7.58 -18.77 23.43
C CYS A 422 8.77 -18.42 24.33
N THR A 423 9.71 -17.59 23.84
CA THR A 423 10.92 -17.22 24.60
C THR A 423 10.76 -15.95 25.43
N GLY A 424 9.59 -15.27 25.35
CA GLY A 424 9.34 -14.02 26.06
C GLY A 424 10.29 -12.88 25.70
N ARG A 425 11.00 -12.97 24.55
CA ARG A 425 12.03 -12.01 24.11
C ARG A 425 11.48 -10.72 23.50
N HIS A 426 10.15 -10.60 23.40
CA HIS A 426 9.43 -9.39 23.00
C HIS A 426 9.94 -8.10 23.69
N SER A 427 10.50 -8.19 24.91
CA SER A 427 11.00 -7.03 25.65
C SER A 427 12.41 -6.56 25.29
N LYS A 428 13.19 -7.26 24.44
CA LYS A 428 14.60 -6.89 24.21
C LYS A 428 14.94 -6.44 22.79
N VAL A 429 14.11 -6.73 21.79
CA VAL A 429 14.47 -6.41 20.39
C VAL A 429 14.54 -4.89 20.14
N MET A 430 13.85 -4.05 20.93
CA MET A 430 14.03 -2.59 20.90
C MET A 430 14.99 -2.02 21.96
N TYR A 431 15.11 -2.67 23.13
CA TYR A 431 15.93 -2.13 24.23
C TYR A 431 17.42 -2.45 24.09
N THR A 432 17.79 -3.48 23.31
CA THR A 432 19.22 -3.86 23.15
C THR A 432 20.03 -2.84 22.33
N GLU A 433 19.39 -1.93 21.57
CA GLU A 433 20.11 -0.80 20.95
C GLU A 433 20.20 0.44 21.86
N LEU A 434 19.39 0.54 22.91
CA LEU A 434 19.47 1.62 23.91
C LEU A 434 20.50 1.34 25.01
N GLU A 435 20.77 0.07 25.36
CA GLU A 435 21.86 -0.30 26.29
C GLU A 435 23.28 -0.12 25.69
N LEU A 436 23.40 0.19 24.40
CA LEU A 436 24.68 0.57 23.77
C LEU A 436 24.92 2.09 23.76
N TYR A 437 23.99 2.89 24.32
CA TYR A 437 24.13 4.33 24.46
C TYR A 437 23.82 4.78 25.89
N ASP A 438 24.56 4.22 26.86
CA ASP A 438 24.65 4.81 28.19
C ASP A 438 25.66 5.98 28.17
N PRO A 439 25.23 7.25 28.30
CA PRO A 439 26.13 8.40 28.29
C PRO A 439 27.10 8.38 29.47
N THR A 440 26.76 7.69 30.56
CA THR A 440 27.59 7.63 31.77
C THR A 440 28.84 6.78 31.54
N LEU A 441 28.73 5.70 30.76
CA LEU A 441 29.85 4.84 30.36
C LEU A 441 30.84 5.53 29.38
N TYR A 442 30.39 6.53 28.62
CA TYR A 442 31.26 7.34 27.76
C TYR A 442 31.97 8.45 28.54
N TYR A 443 31.27 9.07 29.49
CA TYR A 443 31.86 10.06 30.41
C TYR A 443 32.96 9.45 31.27
N ASP A 444 32.74 8.26 31.84
CA ASP A 444 33.74 7.57 32.67
C ASP A 444 34.97 7.11 31.88
N ARG A 445 34.82 6.74 30.60
CA ARG A 445 35.96 6.38 29.75
C ARG A 445 36.76 7.59 29.26
N ALA A 446 36.11 8.75 29.08
CA ALA A 446 36.77 9.99 28.72
C ALA A 446 37.59 10.54 29.90
N THR A 447 37.01 10.58 31.11
CA THR A 447 37.72 10.99 32.33
C THR A 447 38.80 9.99 32.75
N ALA A 448 38.60 8.69 32.55
CA ALA A 448 39.66 7.69 32.77
C ALA A 448 40.82 7.82 31.75
N ARG A 449 40.55 8.19 30.49
CA ARG A 449 41.60 8.46 29.48
C ARG A 449 42.35 9.77 29.74
N GLU A 450 41.69 10.81 30.27
CA GLU A 450 42.37 12.03 30.70
C GLU A 450 43.23 11.82 31.94
N LYS A 451 42.75 11.07 32.94
CA LYS A 451 43.55 10.67 34.11
C LYS A 451 44.73 9.77 33.74
N ALA A 452 44.58 8.88 32.76
CA ALA A 452 45.69 8.05 32.29
C ALA A 452 46.75 8.85 31.49
N LYS A 453 46.33 9.89 30.75
CA LYS A 453 47.26 10.82 30.07
C LYS A 453 47.97 11.77 31.03
N SER A 454 47.34 12.15 32.15
CA SER A 454 47.98 12.98 33.17
C SER A 454 49.00 12.22 34.03
N HIS A 455 48.85 10.90 34.20
CA HIS A 455 49.79 10.06 34.95
C HIS A 455 50.93 9.48 34.10
N GLY A 456 50.86 9.59 32.77
CA GLY A 456 51.93 9.16 31.86
C GLY A 456 53.06 10.17 31.61
N LYS A 457 53.11 11.27 32.39
CA LYS A 457 54.14 12.33 32.25
C LYS A 457 55.00 12.55 33.50
N VAL A 458 54.98 11.63 34.47
CA VAL A 458 55.93 11.63 35.59
C VAL A 458 56.48 10.22 35.80
N ARG A 459 57.47 9.86 34.99
CA ARG A 459 58.72 9.22 35.40
C ARG A 459 59.66 9.10 34.21
#